data_AF-A0A6L7Z4A9-F1
#
_entry.id   AF-A0A6L7Z4A9-F1
#
_cell.length_a   1.000
_cell.length_b   1.000
_cell.length_c   1.000
_cell.angle_alpha   90.00
_cell.angle_beta   90.00
_cell.angle_gamma   90.00
#
_symmetry.space_group_name_H-M   'P 1'
#
loop_
_entity.id
_entity.type
_entity.pdbx_description
1 polymer ?
#
loop_
_entity_poly.entity_id
_entity_poly.type
_entity_poly.pdbx_seq_one_letter_code
_entity_poly.pdbx_strand_id
1 'polypeptide(L)'
;MQTLQNVMFSGHFWSAMGSREAGQRSLAPRSARAPSVQVLLCLIAPILACTKADSEGATAGAPTFVGTEACASCHLAEVEQWRGSHHDLAMQDAAPETVLGDFGGARHEGSDAIWTVSRREGAFVARAEGTGVAPGVPPAPMDHPIAYTFGVFPLQQYLVEFPGGRYQVLPIAWDTRPAEEGGQRWFDVRAGEAAQHRLAADDRADPGGDDPAQHWTGPDLTWNSMCAECHSTGLMKNYSPATDSFSTEWAELDVSCEACHGPGSE
;
A
#
# COMPACT_ATOMS: atom_id res chain seq x y z
N MET A 1 -37.62 15.65 -60.20
CA MET A 1 -37.42 14.21 -60.50
C MET A 1 -37.03 13.53 -59.20
N GLN A 2 -37.93 12.65 -58.74
CA GLN A 2 -37.82 11.55 -57.77
C GLN A 2 -37.21 11.76 -56.36
N THR A 3 -38.14 11.90 -55.42
CA THR A 3 -38.23 11.37 -54.04
C THR A 3 -37.90 9.88 -53.89
N LEU A 4 -37.57 9.44 -52.65
CA LEU A 4 -38.01 8.22 -51.89
C LEU A 4 -37.10 8.08 -50.63
N GLN A 5 -37.55 8.29 -49.38
CA GLN A 5 -38.41 7.51 -48.45
C GLN A 5 -37.76 6.31 -47.72
N ASN A 6 -37.78 6.43 -46.38
CA ASN A 6 -37.85 5.46 -45.26
C ASN A 6 -37.87 3.95 -45.56
N VAL A 7 -37.19 3.16 -44.70
CA VAL A 7 -37.80 2.00 -44.01
C VAL A 7 -37.15 1.78 -42.63
N MET A 8 -37.96 1.81 -41.57
CA MET A 8 -37.68 1.21 -40.25
C MET A 8 -37.93 -0.31 -40.31
N PHE A 9 -37.14 -1.12 -39.60
CA PHE A 9 -37.58 -2.46 -39.18
C PHE A 9 -37.27 -2.71 -37.71
N SER A 10 -38.35 -2.75 -36.93
CA SER A 10 -38.49 -3.39 -35.64
C SER A 10 -38.51 -4.92 -35.79
N GLY A 11 -37.82 -5.64 -34.89
CA GLY A 11 -37.89 -7.09 -34.79
C GLY A 11 -37.75 -7.54 -33.34
N HIS A 12 -38.88 -7.84 -32.71
CA HIS A 12 -38.97 -8.55 -31.43
C HIS A 12 -38.79 -10.05 -31.68
N PHE A 13 -38.01 -10.75 -30.85
CA PHE A 13 -38.15 -12.20 -30.69
C PHE A 13 -38.04 -12.58 -29.20
N TRP A 14 -38.99 -13.40 -28.78
CA TRP A 14 -39.31 -13.79 -27.41
C TRP A 14 -38.92 -15.26 -27.19
N SER A 15 -38.49 -15.55 -25.95
CA SER A 15 -38.62 -16.83 -25.20
C SER A 15 -37.87 -18.09 -25.63
N ALA A 16 -37.05 -18.61 -24.69
CA ALA A 16 -37.24 -19.90 -24.00
C ALA A 16 -36.15 -20.05 -22.91
N MET A 17 -36.48 -19.85 -21.62
CA MET A 17 -36.74 -20.92 -20.63
C MET A 17 -35.85 -22.17 -20.72
N GLY A 18 -35.05 -22.37 -19.68
CA GLY A 18 -34.23 -23.57 -19.46
C GLY A 18 -33.60 -23.59 -18.08
N SER A 19 -34.42 -23.55 -17.03
CA SER A 19 -34.02 -23.83 -15.64
C SER A 19 -33.68 -25.32 -15.50
N ARG A 20 -32.46 -25.64 -15.07
CA ARG A 20 -32.09 -26.99 -14.62
C ARG A 20 -31.91 -27.03 -13.12
N GLU A 21 -32.43 -28.12 -12.57
CA GLU A 21 -32.91 -28.30 -11.22
C GLU A 21 -31.81 -28.60 -10.19
N ALA A 22 -32.11 -28.24 -8.96
CA ALA A 22 -31.39 -28.59 -7.74
C ALA A 22 -31.49 -30.09 -7.45
N GLY A 23 -30.36 -30.78 -7.38
CA GLY A 23 -30.26 -32.15 -6.89
C GLY A 23 -30.03 -32.19 -5.38
N GLN A 24 -31.11 -32.23 -4.60
CA GLN A 24 -31.07 -32.61 -3.18
C GLN A 24 -30.95 -34.14 -3.08
N ARG A 25 -29.87 -34.65 -2.47
CA ARG A 25 -29.78 -36.07 -2.08
C ARG A 25 -30.00 -36.20 -0.58
N SER A 26 -31.14 -36.82 -0.27
CA SER A 26 -31.61 -37.21 1.05
C SER A 26 -30.67 -38.21 1.72
N LEU A 27 -30.35 -37.92 2.99
CA LEU A 27 -29.80 -38.85 3.95
C LEU A 27 -30.89 -39.85 4.39
N ALA A 28 -30.52 -41.11 4.58
CA ALA A 28 -31.31 -42.09 5.31
C ALA A 28 -30.38 -42.92 6.22
N PRO A 29 -30.76 -43.17 7.49
CA PRO A 29 -29.93 -43.88 8.45
C PRO A 29 -30.17 -45.39 8.37
N ARG A 30 -29.12 -46.20 8.50
CA ARG A 30 -29.26 -47.65 8.69
C ARG A 30 -28.48 -48.14 9.91
N SER A 31 -29.28 -48.37 10.95
CA SER A 31 -29.26 -49.46 11.93
C SER A 31 -27.92 -49.97 12.47
N ALA A 32 -27.74 -49.73 13.76
CA ALA A 32 -26.84 -50.41 14.66
C ALA A 32 -27.02 -51.94 14.68
N ARG A 33 -25.89 -52.67 14.70
CA ARG A 33 -25.78 -54.01 15.30
C ARG A 33 -24.39 -54.16 15.93
N ALA A 34 -24.39 -54.51 17.21
CA ALA A 34 -23.28 -55.10 17.97
C ALA A 34 -23.90 -56.20 18.86
N PRO A 35 -23.15 -57.09 19.51
CA PRO A 35 -21.74 -57.48 19.33
C PRO A 35 -21.59 -59.02 19.18
N SER A 36 -20.45 -59.50 18.69
CA SER A 36 -20.03 -60.90 18.85
C SER A 36 -18.68 -60.91 19.56
N VAL A 37 -18.70 -61.28 20.84
CA VAL A 37 -17.55 -61.45 21.70
C VAL A 37 -16.81 -62.72 21.28
N GLN A 38 -15.58 -62.58 20.80
CA GLN A 38 -14.63 -63.68 20.71
C GLN A 38 -13.37 -63.29 21.46
N VAL A 39 -13.25 -63.84 22.66
CA VAL A 39 -12.06 -63.81 23.50
C VAL A 39 -11.02 -64.71 22.84
N LEU A 40 -9.99 -64.13 22.25
CA LEU A 40 -8.77 -64.83 21.84
C LEU A 40 -7.63 -64.39 22.76
N LEU A 41 -7.27 -65.27 23.69
CA LEU A 41 -6.15 -65.12 24.60
C LEU A 41 -4.85 -65.35 23.80
N CYS A 42 -4.22 -64.27 23.32
CA CYS A 42 -2.87 -64.32 22.77
C CYS A 42 -1.87 -63.90 23.84
N LEU A 43 -0.95 -64.81 24.16
CA LEU A 43 0.18 -64.64 25.08
C LEU A 43 1.10 -63.52 24.58
N ILE A 44 1.22 -62.44 25.36
CA ILE A 44 2.16 -61.34 25.09
C ILE A 44 3.46 -61.63 25.84
N ALA A 45 4.53 -61.92 25.09
CA ALA A 45 5.90 -61.91 25.59
C ALA A 45 6.40 -60.45 25.71
N PRO A 46 7.18 -60.07 26.74
CA PRO A 46 7.65 -58.70 26.88
C PRO A 46 8.86 -58.49 25.96
N ILE A 47 8.64 -57.81 24.84
CA ILE A 47 9.73 -57.22 24.06
C ILE A 47 10.13 -55.95 24.79
N LEU A 48 11.28 -56.00 25.45
CA LEU A 48 11.93 -54.85 26.07
C LEU A 48 12.43 -53.93 24.94
N ALA A 49 11.53 -53.10 24.42
CA ALA A 49 11.87 -52.07 23.45
C ALA A 49 12.56 -50.92 24.19
N CYS A 50 13.87 -50.77 23.96
CA CYS A 50 14.56 -49.51 24.20
C CYS A 50 13.90 -48.45 23.32
N THR A 51 12.96 -47.68 23.89
CA THR A 51 12.47 -46.45 23.29
C THR A 51 13.62 -45.46 23.33
N LYS A 52 14.31 -45.30 22.20
CA LYS A 52 15.15 -44.15 21.93
C LYS A 52 14.21 -42.95 21.99
N ALA A 53 14.39 -42.09 22.99
CA ALA A 53 13.68 -40.83 23.05
C ALA A 53 14.14 -40.01 21.84
N ASP A 54 13.30 -39.96 20.81
CA ASP A 54 13.46 -38.99 19.75
C ASP A 54 13.24 -37.62 20.39
N SER A 55 14.34 -36.89 20.56
CA SER A 55 14.29 -35.47 20.82
C SER A 55 13.59 -34.83 19.63
N GLU A 56 12.29 -34.60 19.74
CA GLU A 56 11.56 -33.65 18.91
C GLU A 56 12.30 -32.31 19.04
N GLY A 57 13.19 -32.05 18.08
CA GLY A 57 13.75 -30.72 17.90
C GLY A 57 12.58 -29.80 17.64
N ALA A 58 12.27 -28.95 18.62
CA ALA A 58 11.35 -27.85 18.42
C ALA A 58 11.85 -27.12 17.16
N THR A 59 11.08 -27.18 16.08
CA THR A 59 11.29 -26.32 14.94
C THR A 59 11.14 -24.91 15.48
N ALA A 60 12.26 -24.22 15.70
CA ALA A 60 12.25 -22.80 15.97
C ALA A 60 11.42 -22.14 14.86
N GLY A 61 10.44 -21.32 15.26
CA GLY A 61 9.61 -20.60 14.30
C GLY A 61 10.47 -19.72 13.40
N ALA A 62 9.90 -19.26 12.28
CA ALA A 62 10.60 -18.29 11.44
C ALA A 62 10.96 -17.04 12.27
N PRO A 63 12.16 -16.46 12.09
CA PRO A 63 12.56 -15.24 12.77
C PRO A 63 11.53 -14.13 12.58
N THR A 64 11.28 -13.35 13.64
CA THR A 64 10.32 -12.24 13.68
C THR A 64 11.05 -10.93 13.91
N PHE A 65 10.44 -9.84 13.45
CA PHE A 65 10.96 -8.49 13.64
C PHE A 65 10.78 -8.07 15.10
N VAL A 66 11.84 -7.61 15.75
CA VAL A 66 11.85 -7.23 17.18
C VAL A 66 11.94 -5.73 17.40
N GLY A 67 12.17 -4.96 16.34
CA GLY A 67 12.30 -3.50 16.35
C GLY A 67 13.68 -3.04 16.78
N THR A 68 14.04 -1.83 16.35
CA THR A 68 15.33 -1.19 16.61
C THR A 68 15.65 -1.08 18.11
N GLU A 69 14.63 -1.02 18.94
CA GLU A 69 14.76 -0.84 20.38
C GLU A 69 15.34 -2.09 21.07
N ALA A 70 15.11 -3.27 20.51
CA ALA A 70 15.77 -4.50 20.94
C ALA A 70 17.26 -4.49 20.59
N CYS A 71 17.64 -3.90 19.46
CA CYS A 71 19.04 -3.76 19.06
C CYS A 71 19.80 -2.81 20.00
N ALA A 72 19.15 -1.73 20.44
CA ALA A 72 19.74 -0.68 21.28
C ALA A 72 20.29 -1.19 22.62
N SER A 73 19.80 -2.32 23.15
CA SER A 73 20.29 -2.86 24.43
C SER A 73 21.74 -3.34 24.35
N CYS A 74 22.23 -3.69 23.16
CA CYS A 74 23.59 -4.18 22.92
C CYS A 74 24.37 -3.29 21.94
N HIS A 75 23.68 -2.63 21.01
CA HIS A 75 24.25 -1.84 19.90
C HIS A 75 23.90 -0.35 20.01
N LEU A 76 24.11 0.24 21.19
CA LEU A 76 23.75 1.63 21.46
C LEU A 76 24.45 2.61 20.52
N ALA A 77 25.74 2.41 20.25
CA ALA A 77 26.51 3.31 19.39
C ALA A 77 26.04 3.31 17.94
N GLU A 78 25.63 2.15 17.41
CA GLU A 78 25.07 2.02 16.07
C GLU A 78 23.67 2.66 16.00
N VAL A 79 22.83 2.41 17.00
CA VAL A 79 21.49 3.02 17.07
C VAL A 79 21.59 4.55 17.19
N GLU A 80 22.53 5.08 17.97
CA GLU A 80 22.76 6.53 18.08
C GLU A 80 23.20 7.16 16.75
N GLN A 81 23.92 6.42 15.90
CA GLN A 81 24.31 6.88 14.56
C GLN A 81 23.18 6.77 13.54
N TRP A 82 22.34 5.75 13.68
CA TRP A 82 21.16 5.56 12.82
C TRP A 82 20.06 6.59 13.13
N ARG A 83 19.85 6.93 14.41
CA ARG A 83 18.87 7.94 14.82
C ARG A 83 19.19 9.30 14.20
N GLY A 84 18.20 9.91 13.57
CA GLY A 84 18.32 11.15 12.81
C GLY A 84 18.97 11.01 11.43
N SER A 85 19.33 9.79 11.01
CA SER A 85 19.80 9.54 9.65
C SER A 85 18.63 9.62 8.65
N HIS A 86 18.94 9.68 7.35
CA HIS A 86 17.89 9.64 6.33
C HIS A 86 17.11 8.32 6.28
N HIS A 87 17.66 7.24 6.85
CA HIS A 87 16.97 5.96 6.95
C HIS A 87 15.89 5.99 8.04
N ASP A 88 16.25 6.49 9.24
CA ASP A 88 15.32 6.73 10.35
C ASP A 88 14.24 7.77 9.96
N LEU A 89 14.66 8.83 9.28
CA LEU A 89 13.75 9.91 8.87
C LEU A 89 13.08 9.68 7.50
N ALA A 90 13.14 8.45 6.97
CA ALA A 90 12.60 8.12 5.65
C ALA A 90 11.08 8.32 5.59
N MET A 91 10.37 7.99 6.66
CA MET A 91 8.93 8.22 6.81
C MET A 91 8.59 8.42 8.28
N GLN A 92 7.77 9.42 8.60
CA GLN A 92 7.35 9.71 9.99
C GLN A 92 5.87 10.11 10.01
N ASP A 93 5.17 9.84 11.10
CA ASP A 93 3.82 10.37 11.33
C ASP A 93 3.79 11.89 11.13
N ALA A 94 2.71 12.40 10.52
CA ALA A 94 2.54 13.83 10.32
C ALA A 94 2.20 14.54 11.65
N ALA A 95 3.20 15.20 12.23
CA ALA A 95 3.12 15.89 13.51
C ALA A 95 3.79 17.27 13.44
N PRO A 96 3.50 18.19 14.37
CA PRO A 96 4.14 19.51 14.42
C PRO A 96 5.67 19.46 14.39
N GLU A 97 6.28 18.40 14.92
CA GLU A 97 7.72 18.20 15.04
C GLU A 97 8.35 17.60 13.78
N THR A 98 7.57 16.90 12.95
CA THR A 98 8.06 16.15 11.78
C THR A 98 7.74 16.83 10.46
N VAL A 99 6.69 17.65 10.41
CA VAL A 99 6.31 18.43 9.21
C VAL A 99 7.18 19.68 9.09
N LEU A 100 8.03 19.69 8.07
CA LEU A 100 8.95 20.77 7.75
C LEU A 100 8.33 21.81 6.82
N GLY A 101 7.29 21.44 6.07
CA GLY A 101 6.63 22.31 5.11
C GLY A 101 5.79 23.42 5.73
N ASP A 102 5.67 24.53 5.00
CA ASP A 102 4.78 25.61 5.39
C ASP A 102 3.31 25.28 5.03
N PHE A 103 2.55 24.83 6.03
CA PHE A 103 1.09 24.62 5.97
C PHE A 103 0.31 25.87 6.46
N GLY A 104 0.84 27.08 6.21
CA GLY A 104 0.19 28.36 6.50
C GLY A 104 -0.93 28.76 5.53
N GLY A 105 -1.38 27.85 4.64
CA GLY A 105 -2.35 28.15 3.58
C GLY A 105 -1.72 28.41 2.21
N ALA A 106 -0.51 27.90 1.97
CA ALA A 106 0.18 28.07 0.70
C ALA A 106 -0.60 27.40 -0.44
N ARG A 107 -0.63 28.06 -1.60
CA ARG A 107 -1.23 27.56 -2.83
C ARG A 107 -0.15 27.24 -3.85
N HIS A 108 -0.24 26.07 -4.49
CA HIS A 108 0.71 25.61 -5.49
C HIS A 108 0.00 25.00 -6.71
N GLU A 109 0.32 25.50 -7.90
CA GLU A 109 -0.16 24.93 -9.17
C GLU A 109 0.77 23.78 -9.58
N GLY A 110 0.31 22.54 -9.41
CA GLY A 110 0.97 21.35 -9.93
C GLY A 110 0.44 20.96 -11.31
N SER A 111 1.04 19.94 -11.92
CA SER A 111 0.68 19.52 -13.29
C SER A 111 -0.78 19.04 -13.43
N ASP A 112 -1.33 18.37 -12.41
CA ASP A 112 -2.65 17.72 -12.49
C ASP A 112 -3.69 18.28 -11.52
N ALA A 113 -3.26 19.13 -10.57
CA ALA A 113 -4.12 19.71 -9.56
C ALA A 113 -3.49 20.98 -8.99
N ILE A 114 -4.34 21.87 -8.50
CA ILE A 114 -3.92 23.00 -7.68
C ILE A 114 -4.07 22.61 -6.22
N TRP A 115 -2.98 22.71 -5.47
CA TRP A 115 -2.90 22.30 -4.08
C TRP A 115 -2.99 23.50 -3.17
N THR A 116 -3.75 23.39 -2.09
CA THR A 116 -3.73 24.34 -0.97
C THR A 116 -3.42 23.57 0.30
N VAL A 117 -2.26 23.83 0.90
CA VAL A 117 -1.80 23.13 2.10
C VAL A 117 -2.00 24.03 3.33
N SER A 118 -2.71 23.51 4.33
CA SER A 118 -3.13 24.27 5.50
C SER A 118 -3.15 23.42 6.77
N ARG A 119 -3.16 24.06 7.94
CA ARG A 119 -3.51 23.41 9.21
C ARG A 119 -4.99 23.62 9.52
N ARG A 120 -5.71 22.57 9.92
CA ARG A 120 -7.12 22.61 10.35
C ARG A 120 -7.28 21.77 11.60
N GLU A 121 -7.78 22.36 12.69
CA GLU A 121 -8.06 21.66 13.95
C GLU A 121 -6.86 20.83 14.49
N GLY A 122 -5.64 21.29 14.25
CA GLY A 122 -4.41 20.61 14.64
C GLY A 122 -3.85 19.62 13.62
N ALA A 123 -4.64 19.22 12.61
CA ALA A 123 -4.21 18.35 11.52
C ALA A 123 -3.60 19.15 10.35
N PHE A 124 -2.66 18.53 9.66
CA PHE A 124 -2.14 19.01 8.37
C PHE A 124 -3.05 18.51 7.25
N VAL A 125 -3.40 19.40 6.33
CA VAL A 125 -4.38 19.12 5.29
C VAL A 125 -3.88 19.63 3.95
N ALA A 126 -3.92 18.79 2.93
CA ALA A 126 -3.77 19.17 1.53
C ALA A 126 -5.15 19.18 0.86
N ARG A 127 -5.55 20.35 0.36
CA ARG A 127 -6.77 20.51 -0.43
C ARG A 127 -6.42 20.48 -1.91
N ALA A 128 -6.96 19.49 -2.63
CA ALA A 128 -6.79 19.39 -4.08
C ALA A 128 -7.96 20.06 -4.82
N GLU A 129 -7.64 20.98 -5.72
CA GLU A 129 -8.54 21.57 -6.69
C GLU A 129 -8.14 21.09 -8.09
N GLY A 130 -8.90 20.15 -8.65
CA GLY A 130 -8.68 19.62 -9.99
C GLY A 130 -9.77 20.02 -10.99
N THR A 131 -9.35 20.31 -12.22
CA THR A 131 -10.22 20.37 -13.41
C THR A 131 -10.53 18.92 -13.83
N GLY A 132 -11.59 18.33 -13.28
CA GLY A 132 -11.83 16.91 -13.44
C GLY A 132 -11.97 16.46 -14.90
N VAL A 133 -11.43 15.28 -15.24
CA VAL A 133 -12.00 14.30 -16.19
C VAL A 133 -11.35 12.88 -16.09
N ALA A 134 -11.21 12.34 -14.87
CA ALA A 134 -11.11 10.88 -14.54
C ALA A 134 -9.86 10.07 -15.01
N PRO A 135 -9.43 8.98 -14.31
CA PRO A 135 -10.19 8.08 -13.40
C PRO A 135 -9.63 7.92 -11.96
N GLY A 136 -10.42 7.75 -10.88
CA GLY A 136 -11.87 7.63 -10.66
C GLY A 136 -12.33 8.51 -9.47
N VAL A 137 -12.63 9.76 -9.80
CA VAL A 137 -12.45 10.99 -9.01
C VAL A 137 -13.70 11.40 -8.19
N PRO A 138 -13.57 12.10 -7.02
CA PRO A 138 -14.55 13.09 -6.61
C PRO A 138 -14.11 14.51 -7.03
N PRO A 139 -14.93 15.30 -7.76
CA PRO A 139 -14.60 16.69 -8.05
C PRO A 139 -15.22 17.67 -7.05
N ALA A 140 -14.57 18.84 -6.95
CA ALA A 140 -14.80 20.00 -6.08
C ALA A 140 -14.34 19.81 -4.62
N PRO A 141 -13.64 20.81 -4.05
CA PRO A 141 -12.32 20.50 -3.52
C PRO A 141 -12.41 19.72 -2.22
N MET A 142 -11.52 18.74 -2.07
CA MET A 142 -11.49 17.82 -0.95
C MET A 142 -10.27 18.08 -0.09
N ASP A 143 -10.49 18.04 1.21
CA ASP A 143 -9.44 18.10 2.22
C ASP A 143 -8.92 16.69 2.45
N HIS A 144 -7.63 16.49 2.24
CA HIS A 144 -6.92 15.25 2.52
C HIS A 144 -6.02 15.47 3.75
N PRO A 145 -6.32 14.85 4.90
CA PRO A 145 -5.39 14.83 6.01
C PRO A 145 -4.07 14.19 5.57
N ILE A 146 -2.97 14.81 5.94
CA ILE A 146 -1.64 14.22 5.76
C ILE A 146 -1.46 13.15 6.84
N ALA A 147 -1.21 11.92 6.43
CA ALA A 147 -0.94 10.80 7.34
C ALA A 147 0.54 10.77 7.73
N TYR A 148 1.43 10.89 6.75
CA TYR A 148 2.87 10.78 6.94
C TYR A 148 3.64 11.86 6.20
N THR A 149 4.79 12.20 6.74
CA THR A 149 5.88 12.85 6.01
C THR A 149 6.76 11.81 5.35
N PHE A 150 7.32 12.12 4.19
CA PHE A 150 8.09 11.20 3.37
C PHE A 150 9.38 11.89 2.89
N GLY A 151 10.51 11.45 3.42
CA GLY A 151 11.80 12.11 3.27
C GLY A 151 12.01 13.30 4.22
N VAL A 152 13.23 13.83 4.22
CA VAL A 152 13.67 14.92 5.12
C VAL A 152 14.56 15.96 4.43
N PHE A 153 15.51 15.54 3.58
CA PHE A 153 16.43 16.43 2.88
C PHE A 153 16.89 15.82 1.54
N PRO A 154 16.96 16.59 0.44
CA PRO A 154 16.72 18.04 0.32
C PRO A 154 15.24 18.43 0.17
N LEU A 155 14.34 17.46 0.27
CA LEU A 155 12.90 17.69 0.14
C LEU A 155 12.13 16.79 1.10
N GLN A 156 10.91 17.20 1.42
CA GLN A 156 9.91 16.41 2.14
C GLN A 156 8.61 16.38 1.34
N GLN A 157 8.15 15.17 1.02
CA GLN A 157 6.83 14.90 0.46
C GLN A 157 5.86 14.44 1.56
N TYR A 158 4.61 14.25 1.17
CA TYR A 158 3.54 13.95 2.11
C TYR A 158 2.63 12.87 1.54
N LEU A 159 2.17 11.98 2.42
CA LEU A 159 1.26 10.90 2.08
C LEU A 159 -0.15 11.24 2.55
N VAL A 160 -1.13 11.00 1.69
CA VAL A 160 -2.55 11.14 2.02
C VAL A 160 -3.24 9.80 1.93
N GLU A 161 -4.07 9.49 2.91
CA GLU A 161 -4.88 8.27 2.90
C GLU A 161 -6.03 8.39 1.90
N PHE A 162 -6.25 7.31 1.15
CA PHE A 162 -7.32 7.12 0.20
C PHE A 162 -8.18 5.91 0.61
N PRO A 163 -9.46 5.87 0.18
CA PRO A 163 -10.30 4.71 0.41
C PRO A 163 -9.64 3.40 -0.04
N GLY A 164 -9.90 2.32 0.70
CA GLY A 164 -9.30 1.01 0.43
C GLY A 164 -7.86 0.85 0.90
N GLY A 165 -7.40 1.69 1.84
CA GLY A 165 -6.10 1.55 2.51
C GLY A 165 -4.90 1.99 1.66
N ARG A 166 -5.15 2.74 0.58
CA ARG A 166 -4.08 3.31 -0.25
C ARG A 166 -3.54 4.57 0.39
N TYR A 167 -2.24 4.76 0.30
CA TYR A 167 -1.60 6.04 0.54
C TYR A 167 -1.09 6.58 -0.78
N GLN A 168 -1.49 7.81 -1.13
CA GLN A 168 -0.98 8.51 -2.32
C GLN A 168 0.14 9.45 -1.91
N VAL A 169 1.26 9.38 -2.62
CA VAL A 169 2.34 10.37 -2.52
C VAL A 169 1.89 11.63 -3.25
N LEU A 170 1.87 12.78 -2.57
CA LEU A 170 1.57 14.03 -3.24
C LEU A 170 2.69 14.39 -4.24
N PRO A 171 2.34 14.87 -5.46
CA PRO A 171 3.32 15.28 -6.46
C PRO A 171 3.97 16.64 -6.13
N ILE A 172 3.56 17.27 -5.03
CA ILE A 172 4.21 18.47 -4.50
C ILE A 172 5.10 18.09 -3.31
N ALA A 173 6.26 18.73 -3.23
CA ALA A 173 7.19 18.60 -2.13
C ALA A 173 7.55 19.97 -1.56
N TRP A 174 7.96 19.97 -0.30
CA TRP A 174 8.63 21.10 0.33
C TRP A 174 10.14 20.97 0.14
N ASP A 175 10.78 21.99 -0.40
CA ASP A 175 12.24 22.08 -0.49
C ASP A 175 12.80 22.45 0.89
N THR A 176 13.43 21.48 1.56
CA THR A 176 13.90 21.66 2.94
C THR A 176 15.27 22.32 3.02
N ARG A 177 15.90 22.62 1.88
CA ARG A 177 17.16 23.36 1.84
C ARG A 177 17.02 24.76 2.43
N PRO A 178 18.13 25.38 2.87
CA PRO A 178 18.11 26.77 3.31
C PRO A 178 17.58 27.72 2.23
N ALA A 179 16.94 28.81 2.65
CA ALA A 179 16.35 29.78 1.73
C ALA A 179 17.42 30.45 0.84
N GLU A 180 18.63 30.63 1.35
CA GLU A 180 19.79 31.15 0.62
C GLU A 180 20.26 30.22 -0.53
N GLU A 181 19.90 28.94 -0.48
CA GLU A 181 20.14 27.96 -1.56
C GLU A 181 18.92 27.81 -2.49
N GLY A 182 17.89 28.64 -2.29
CA GLY A 182 16.63 28.59 -3.04
C GLY A 182 15.62 27.57 -2.53
N GLY A 183 15.81 27.05 -1.30
CA GLY A 183 14.86 26.18 -0.62
C GLY A 183 13.74 26.93 0.10
N GLN A 184 13.13 26.27 1.09
CA GLN A 184 11.97 26.76 1.86
C GLN A 184 10.78 27.16 0.98
N ARG A 185 10.43 26.30 0.02
CA ARG A 185 9.32 26.53 -0.92
C ARG A 185 8.67 25.24 -1.38
N TRP A 186 7.40 25.35 -1.75
CA TRP A 186 6.67 24.28 -2.43
C TRP A 186 7.07 24.19 -3.91
N PHE A 187 7.20 22.97 -4.42
CA PHE A 187 7.45 22.71 -5.83
C PHE A 187 6.81 21.38 -6.28
N ASP A 188 6.51 21.26 -7.56
CA ASP A 188 6.07 20.00 -8.18
C ASP A 188 7.31 19.16 -8.51
N VAL A 189 7.41 17.96 -7.95
CA VAL A 189 8.58 17.08 -8.14
C VAL A 189 8.67 16.56 -9.58
N ARG A 190 7.54 16.49 -10.30
CA ARG A 190 7.47 15.98 -11.67
C ARG A 190 7.71 17.05 -12.73
N ALA A 191 7.67 18.33 -12.35
CA ALA A 191 7.95 19.42 -13.31
C ALA A 191 9.36 19.33 -13.92
N GLY A 192 10.33 18.78 -13.17
CA GLY A 192 11.69 18.51 -13.67
C GLY A 192 11.76 17.29 -14.60
N GLU A 193 11.02 16.23 -14.30
CA GLU A 193 10.95 14.99 -15.10
C GLU A 193 10.28 15.24 -16.46
N ALA A 194 9.19 16.01 -16.49
CA ALA A 194 8.53 16.42 -17.73
C ALA A 194 9.48 17.21 -18.65
N ALA A 195 10.37 18.04 -18.08
CA ALA A 195 11.39 18.74 -18.84
C ALA A 195 12.50 17.80 -19.34
N GLN A 196 12.92 16.82 -18.55
CA GLN A 196 13.96 15.84 -18.93
C GLN A 196 13.47 14.81 -19.95
N HIS A 197 12.27 14.26 -19.80
CA HIS A 197 11.64 13.34 -20.76
C HIS A 197 11.35 14.03 -22.10
N ARG A 198 11.00 15.33 -22.08
CA ARG A 198 10.85 16.13 -23.31
C ARG A 198 12.16 16.33 -24.07
N LEU A 199 13.31 16.31 -23.39
CA LEU A 199 14.63 16.37 -24.03
C LEU A 199 15.09 15.00 -24.56
N ALA A 200 14.53 13.90 -24.05
CA ALA A 200 14.85 12.54 -24.44
C ALA A 200 13.93 11.99 -25.56
N ALA A 201 12.81 12.64 -25.85
CA ALA A 201 11.86 12.20 -26.87
C ALA A 201 12.26 12.69 -28.28
N ASP A 202 13.00 11.87 -29.03
CA ASP A 202 12.99 11.92 -30.49
C ASP A 202 11.74 11.21 -31.03
N ASP A 203 10.85 11.98 -31.67
CA ASP A 203 9.78 11.53 -32.58
C ASP A 203 8.78 10.43 -32.15
N ARG A 204 8.73 10.05 -30.87
CA ARG A 204 7.54 9.44 -30.27
C ARG A 204 6.86 10.46 -29.38
N ALA A 205 5.84 11.10 -29.95
CA ALA A 205 4.92 11.93 -29.19
C ALA A 205 4.28 11.10 -28.08
N ASP A 206 4.85 11.16 -26.88
CA ASP A 206 4.08 11.22 -25.66
C ASP A 206 4.30 12.62 -25.07
N PRO A 207 3.40 13.57 -25.35
CA PRO A 207 3.53 14.93 -24.85
C PRO A 207 3.19 14.88 -23.36
N GLY A 208 4.18 14.60 -22.51
CA GLY A 208 4.04 14.38 -21.07
C GLY A 208 2.74 14.88 -20.42
N GLY A 209 1.98 13.96 -19.86
CA GLY A 209 0.82 14.26 -19.00
C GLY A 209 -0.42 13.39 -19.19
N ASP A 210 -0.45 12.51 -20.20
CA ASP A 210 -1.69 11.79 -20.57
C ASP A 210 -1.77 10.33 -20.10
N ASP A 211 -0.73 9.75 -19.47
CA ASP A 211 -0.84 8.42 -18.86
C ASP A 211 -1.66 8.51 -17.55
N PRO A 212 -2.86 7.89 -17.49
CA PRO A 212 -3.67 7.89 -16.27
C PRO A 212 -2.97 7.25 -15.06
N ALA A 213 -1.95 6.40 -15.30
CA ALA A 213 -1.16 5.80 -14.23
C ALA A 213 -0.37 6.85 -13.43
N GLN A 214 0.07 7.92 -14.10
CA GLN A 214 0.93 8.98 -13.57
C GLN A 214 0.16 10.17 -12.98
N HIS A 215 -1.18 10.19 -13.13
CA HIS A 215 -2.02 11.14 -12.41
C HIS A 215 -1.81 10.97 -10.90
N TRP A 216 -2.00 12.03 -10.10
CA TRP A 216 -1.71 11.97 -8.68
C TRP A 216 -2.57 10.97 -7.86
N THR A 217 -3.73 10.61 -8.40
CA THR A 217 -4.60 9.52 -7.86
C THR A 217 -4.34 8.17 -8.51
N GLY A 218 -3.37 8.10 -9.41
CA GLY A 218 -3.01 6.92 -10.19
C GLY A 218 -2.09 5.97 -9.42
N PRO A 219 -1.96 4.73 -9.91
CA PRO A 219 -1.16 3.67 -9.30
C PRO A 219 0.34 4.00 -9.17
N ASP A 220 0.90 4.84 -10.05
CA ASP A 220 2.34 5.15 -9.99
C ASP A 220 2.69 6.02 -8.78
N LEU A 221 1.70 6.73 -8.23
CA LEU A 221 1.86 7.48 -6.98
C LEU A 221 1.25 6.75 -5.76
N THR A 222 0.84 5.49 -5.90
CA THR A 222 0.42 4.66 -4.76
C THR A 222 1.64 4.16 -3.99
N TRP A 223 1.85 4.73 -2.80
CA TRP A 223 2.97 4.41 -1.92
C TRP A 223 3.04 2.92 -1.58
N ASN A 224 1.90 2.28 -1.29
CA ASN A 224 1.84 0.87 -0.87
C ASN A 224 2.51 -0.09 -1.87
N SER A 225 2.33 0.16 -3.18
CA SER A 225 2.88 -0.67 -4.25
C SER A 225 4.27 -0.20 -4.70
N MET A 226 4.50 1.12 -4.72
CA MET A 226 5.67 1.70 -5.39
C MET A 226 6.82 2.05 -4.45
N CYS A 227 6.55 2.34 -3.18
CA CYS A 227 7.53 2.96 -2.28
C CYS A 227 7.70 2.20 -0.97
N ALA A 228 6.62 1.63 -0.44
CA ALA A 228 6.59 1.07 0.91
C ALA A 228 7.67 0.01 1.15
N GLU A 229 7.99 -0.82 0.16
CA GLU A 229 8.94 -1.93 0.31
C GLU A 229 10.37 -1.44 0.57
N CYS A 230 10.71 -0.26 0.08
CA CYS A 230 12.04 0.33 0.27
C CYS A 230 12.08 1.38 1.40
N HIS A 231 10.92 1.86 1.84
CA HIS A 231 10.80 2.96 2.81
C HIS A 231 10.08 2.55 4.09
N SER A 232 10.02 1.25 4.39
CA SER A 232 9.54 0.69 5.65
C SER A 232 10.27 -0.62 5.94
N THR A 233 10.08 -1.18 7.13
CA THR A 233 10.71 -2.44 7.54
C THR A 233 9.67 -3.52 7.76
N GLY A 234 9.92 -4.73 7.26
CA GLY A 234 9.04 -5.87 7.50
C GLY A 234 7.66 -5.72 6.85
N LEU A 235 7.62 -5.09 5.67
CA LEU A 235 6.38 -4.76 4.98
C LEU A 235 5.57 -6.01 4.60
N MET A 236 4.28 -5.97 4.91
CA MET A 236 3.25 -6.83 4.36
C MET A 236 2.22 -5.96 3.64
N LYS A 237 2.26 -5.92 2.30
CA LYS A 237 1.33 -5.08 1.49
C LYS A 237 -0.14 -5.47 1.72
N ASN A 238 -0.40 -6.77 1.89
CA ASN A 238 -1.74 -7.37 2.05
C ASN A 238 -2.75 -6.85 1.00
N TYR A 239 -2.32 -6.84 -0.27
CA TYR A 239 -3.17 -6.41 -1.37
C TYR A 239 -4.21 -7.49 -1.72
N SER A 240 -5.47 -7.08 -1.85
CA SER A 240 -6.59 -7.93 -2.28
C SER A 240 -7.03 -7.55 -3.70
N PRO A 241 -6.76 -8.40 -4.71
CA PRO A 241 -7.23 -8.14 -6.08
C PRO A 241 -8.75 -8.15 -6.22
N ALA A 242 -9.46 -8.84 -5.31
CA ALA A 242 -10.92 -8.96 -5.37
C ALA A 242 -11.64 -7.65 -4.99
N THR A 243 -11.01 -6.86 -4.11
CA THR A 243 -11.55 -5.60 -3.58
C THR A 243 -10.74 -4.38 -3.99
N ASP A 244 -9.63 -4.59 -4.71
CA ASP A 244 -8.70 -3.54 -5.13
C ASP A 244 -8.29 -2.65 -3.94
N SER A 245 -7.83 -3.30 -2.86
CA SER A 245 -7.54 -2.65 -1.57
C SER A 245 -6.28 -3.19 -0.92
N PHE A 246 -5.67 -2.37 -0.07
CA PHE A 246 -4.52 -2.71 0.76
C PHE A 246 -4.93 -2.78 2.23
N SER A 247 -4.30 -3.69 2.97
CA SER A 247 -4.28 -3.71 4.45
C SER A 247 -2.83 -3.71 4.91
N THR A 248 -2.08 -2.72 4.44
CA THR A 248 -0.63 -2.69 4.56
C THR A 248 -0.20 -2.59 6.02
N GLU A 249 0.71 -3.47 6.40
CA GLU A 249 1.32 -3.54 7.73
C GLU A 249 2.85 -3.50 7.56
N TRP A 250 3.55 -3.04 8.58
CA TRP A 250 5.01 -3.02 8.67
C TRP A 250 5.43 -3.26 10.11
N ALA A 251 6.65 -3.72 10.31
CA ALA A 251 7.24 -3.86 11.63
C ALA A 251 7.69 -2.50 12.19
N GLU A 252 8.36 -1.70 11.36
CA GLU A 252 8.76 -0.32 11.66
C GLU A 252 8.46 0.58 10.46
N LEU A 253 8.10 1.83 10.74
CA LEU A 253 7.57 2.78 9.76
C LEU A 253 8.61 3.18 8.70
N ASP A 254 9.89 3.13 9.05
CA ASP A 254 11.02 3.63 8.28
C ASP A 254 12.02 2.53 7.87
N VAL A 255 13.21 2.92 7.40
CA VAL A 255 14.30 1.99 7.09
C VAL A 255 15.12 1.72 8.36
N SER A 256 14.66 0.73 9.12
CA SER A 256 15.23 0.37 10.41
C SER A 256 16.43 -0.59 10.30
N CYS A 257 16.99 -0.98 11.45
CA CYS A 257 18.08 -1.94 11.53
C CYS A 257 17.76 -3.26 10.80
N GLU A 258 16.55 -3.77 11.00
CA GLU A 258 16.13 -5.08 10.48
C GLU A 258 15.81 -5.05 8.98
N ALA A 259 15.73 -3.86 8.35
CA ALA A 259 15.60 -3.74 6.90
C ALA A 259 16.88 -4.21 6.18
N CYS A 260 18.04 -4.08 6.82
CA CYS A 260 19.32 -4.55 6.29
C CYS A 260 19.80 -5.85 6.95
N HIS A 261 19.53 -6.04 8.24
CA HIS A 261 20.03 -7.17 9.01
C HIS A 261 19.05 -8.35 9.10
N GLY A 262 17.83 -8.19 8.61
CA GLY A 262 16.77 -9.19 8.73
C GLY A 262 16.16 -9.22 10.14
N PRO A 263 15.17 -10.10 10.37
CA PRO A 263 14.47 -10.19 11.65
C PRO A 263 15.38 -10.70 12.77
N GLY A 264 15.40 -10.00 13.92
CA GLY A 264 16.37 -10.16 14.99
C GLY A 264 15.94 -11.01 16.18
N SER A 265 14.89 -11.84 16.06
CA SER A 265 14.39 -12.65 17.18
C SER A 265 15.21 -13.91 17.52
N GLU A 266 16.36 -14.13 16.88
CA GLU A 266 17.26 -15.28 17.12
C GLU A 266 18.50 -14.92 17.96
#